data_AF-A0AAD7FUL3-F1
#
_entry.id   AF-A0AAD7FUL3-F1
#
_cell.length_a   1.000
_cell.length_b   1.000
_cell.length_c   1.000
_cell.angle_alpha   90.00
_cell.angle_beta   90.00
_cell.angle_gamma   90.00
#
_symmetry.space_group_name_H-M   'P 1'
#
loop_
_entity.id
_entity.type
_entity.pdbx_description
1 polymer ?
#
loop_
_entity_poly.entity_id
_entity_poly.type
_entity_poly.pdbx_seq_one_letter_code
_entity_poly.pdbx_strand_id
1 'polypeptide(L)' 'PVLSLPKEITTDIFLRCLPDTVGTHPNDRRFPLLPLYVCRAWRDVALSTPTLWVSL' A
#
# COMPACT_ATOMS: atom_id res chain seq x y z
N PRO A 1 12.98 -13.78 1.66
CA PRO A 1 13.14 -12.30 1.73
C PRO A 1 11.79 -11.63 1.46
N VAL A 2 11.56 -10.37 1.87
CA VAL A 2 10.25 -9.71 1.72
C VAL A 2 9.74 -9.63 0.26
N LEU A 3 10.66 -9.75 -0.71
CA LEU A 3 10.37 -9.78 -2.15
C LEU A 3 9.87 -11.14 -2.67
N SER A 4 9.91 -12.20 -1.87
CA SER A 4 9.40 -13.53 -2.24
C SER A 4 7.98 -13.80 -1.72
N LEU A 5 7.33 -12.78 -1.13
CA LEU A 5 5.94 -12.89 -0.70
C LEU A 5 5.03 -12.99 -1.93
N PRO A 6 3.98 -13.82 -1.87
CA PRO A 6 2.92 -13.78 -2.88
C PRO A 6 2.30 -12.39 -2.97
N LYS A 7 1.76 -12.06 -4.15
CA LYS A 7 1.09 -10.78 -4.38
C LYS A 7 -0.08 -10.58 -3.42
N GLU A 8 -0.83 -11.63 -3.11
CA GLU A 8 -2.01 -11.58 -2.25
C GLU A 8 -1.63 -11.16 -0.82
N ILE A 9 -0.54 -11.73 -0.31
CA ILE A 9 -0.03 -11.42 1.03
C ILE A 9 0.51 -9.99 1.07
N THR A 10 1.22 -9.57 0.03
CA THR A 10 1.75 -8.20 -0.08
C THR A 10 0.62 -7.16 -0.12
N THR A 11 -0.44 -7.44 -0.89
CA THR A 11 -1.65 -6.61 -0.95
C THR A 11 -2.34 -6.53 0.42
N ASP A 12 -2.53 -7.66 1.11
CA ASP A 12 -3.17 -7.70 2.43
C ASP A 12 -2.39 -6.87 3.47
N ILE A 13 -1.06 -6.93 3.44
CA ILE A 13 -0.20 -6.07 4.28
C ILE A 13 -0.47 -4.59 3.99
N PHE A 14 -0.48 -4.18 2.70
CA PHE A 14 -0.73 -2.78 2.34
C PHE A 14 -2.09 -2.29 2.83
N LEU A 15 -3.14 -3.11 2.70
CA LEU A 15 -4.48 -2.75 3.13
C LEU A 15 -4.60 -2.60 4.65
N ARG A 16 -3.93 -3.47 5.42
CA ARG A 16 -3.91 -3.39 6.89
C ARG A 16 -3.12 -2.19 7.43
N CYS A 17 -2.23 -1.64 6.62
CA CYS A 17 -1.47 -0.46 6.98
C CYS A 17 -2.16 0.85 6.53
N LEU A 18 -3.31 0.76 5.85
CA LEU A 18 -4.16 1.93 5.65
C LEU A 18 -4.74 2.38 7.01
N PRO A 19 -4.82 3.70 7.24
CA PRO A 19 -5.45 4.22 8.45
C PRO A 19 -6.97 4.00 8.40
N ASP A 20 -7.54 3.55 9.53
CA ASP A 20 -8.99 3.31 9.69
C ASP A 20 -9.83 4.60 9.57
N THR A 21 -9.21 5.77 9.79
CA THR A 21 -9.86 7.07 9.65
C THR A 21 -9.03 7.95 8.72
N VAL A 22 -9.61 8.33 7.57
CA VAL A 22 -8.96 9.23 6.63
C VAL A 22 -8.81 10.61 7.29
N GLY A 23 -7.57 11.00 7.61
CA GLY A 23 -7.25 12.37 8.00
C GLY A 23 -7.03 12.62 9.49
N THR A 24 -6.78 11.59 10.30
CA THR A 24 -6.32 11.80 11.68
C THR A 24 -4.85 12.24 11.72
N HIS A 25 -4.04 11.87 10.72
CA HIS A 25 -2.64 12.25 10.66
C HIS A 25 -2.22 12.75 9.26
N PRO A 26 -1.37 13.79 9.13
CA PRO A 26 -0.89 14.29 7.84
C PRO A 26 -0.17 13.23 6.99
N ASN A 27 0.34 12.18 7.64
CA ASN A 27 1.08 11.10 7.01
C ASN A 27 0.17 10.02 6.39
N ASP A 28 -1.13 10.03 6.67
CA ASP A 28 -2.11 9.05 6.18
C ASP A 28 -2.21 9.06 4.66
N ARG A 29 -2.17 10.25 4.06
CA ARG A 29 -2.16 10.43 2.60
C ARG A 29 -0.87 9.98 1.94
N ARG A 30 0.22 9.85 2.71
CA ARG A 30 1.52 9.41 2.19
C ARG A 30 1.65 7.88 2.19
N PHE A 31 0.88 7.18 3.02
CA PHE A 31 0.98 5.74 3.14
C PHE A 31 0.81 4.97 1.81
N PRO A 32 -0.29 5.15 1.03
CA PRO A 32 -0.45 4.43 -0.24
C PRO A 32 0.63 4.77 -1.28
N LEU A 33 1.33 5.90 -1.11
CA LEU A 33 2.44 6.29 -1.97
C LEU A 33 3.75 5.57 -1.62
N LEU A 34 3.97 5.17 -0.35
CA LEU A 34 5.21 4.52 0.09
C LEU A 34 5.55 3.24 -0.70
N PRO A 35 4.61 2.30 -0.95
CA PRO A 35 4.88 1.11 -1.75
C PRO A 35 5.40 1.40 -3.17
N LEU A 36 5.06 2.56 -3.76
CA LEU A 36 5.52 2.95 -5.09
C LEU A 36 7.03 3.23 -5.16
N TYR A 37 7.67 3.51 -4.01
CA TYR A 37 9.08 3.91 -3.94
C TYR A 37 10.01 2.84 -3.39
N VAL A 38 9.49 1.71 -2.87
CA VAL A 38 10.32 0.64 -2.27
C VAL A 38 11.07 -0.16 -3.33
N CYS A 39 10.34 -0.78 -4.26
CA CYS A 39 10.92 -1.58 -5.34
C CYS A 39 9.92 -1.73 -6.50
N ARG A 40 10.36 -2.31 -7.62
CA ARG A 40 9.50 -2.50 -8.80
C ARG A 40 8.32 -3.43 -8.53
N ALA A 41 8.55 -4.55 -7.83
CA ALA A 41 7.50 -5.51 -7.50
C ALA A 41 6.41 -4.90 -6.61
N TRP A 42 6.78 -4.11 -5.61
CA TRP A 42 5.82 -3.45 -4.72
C TRP A 42 5.01 -2.38 -5.44
N ARG A 43 5.66 -1.64 -6.35
CA ARG A 43 4.97 -0.69 -7.23
C ARG A 43 3.92 -1.39 -8.09
N ASP A 44 4.27 -2.51 -8.71
CA ASP A 44 3.34 -3.25 -9.58
C ASP A 44 2.13 -3.77 -8.77
N VAL A 45 2.36 -4.29 -7.56
CA VAL A 45 1.28 -4.74 -6.65
C VAL A 45 0.39 -3.57 -6.22
N ALA A 46 0.99 -2.44 -5.82
CA ALA A 46 0.23 -1.28 -5.34
C ALA A 46 -0.62 -0.65 -6.46
N LEU A 47 -0.06 -0.49 -7.67
CA LEU A 47 -0.80 -0.01 -8.85
C LEU A 47 -1.89 -0.99 -9.31
N SER A 48 -1.71 -2.29 -9.10
CA SER A 48 -2.71 -3.31 -9.41
C SER A 48 -3.79 -3.47 -8.33
N THR A 49 -3.74 -2.69 -7.25
CA THR A 49 -4.68 -2.77 -6.12
C THR A 49 -5.49 -1.48 -6.00
N PRO A 50 -6.64 -1.35 -6.68
CA PRO A 50 -7.46 -0.12 -6.67
C PRO A 50 -7.92 0.30 -5.27
N THR A 51 -8.16 -0.67 -4.38
CA THR A 51 -8.64 -0.44 -3.02
C THR A 51 -7.68 0.39 -2.15
N LEU A 52 -6.39 0.44 -2.48
CA LEU A 52 -5.41 1.31 -1.79
C LEU A 52 -5.61 2.80 -2.09
N TRP A 53 -6.31 3.12 -3.18
CA TRP A 53 -6.43 4.48 -3.71
C TRP A 53 -7.81 5.10 -3.48
N VAL A 54 -8.76 4.35 -2.91
CA VAL A 54 -10.16 4.78 -2.72
C VAL A 54 -10.28 5.99 -1.76
N SER A 55 -9.32 6.15 -0.85
CA SER A 55 -9.30 7.19 0.18
C SER A 55 -8.39 8.38 -0.13
N LEU A 56 -7.78 8.43 -1.32
CA LEU A 56 -7.00 9.56 -1.81
C LEU A 56 -7.88 10.61 -2.48
#